data_AF-A0A9K3JS60-F1
#
_entry.id   AF-A0A9K3JS60-F1
#
_cell.length_a   1.000
_cell.length_b   1.000
_cell.length_c   1.000
_cell.angle_alpha   90.00
_cell.angle_beta   90.00
_cell.angle_gamma   90.00
#
_symmetry.space_group_name_H-M   'P 1'
#
loop_
_entity.id
_entity.type
_entity.pdbx_description
1 polymer ?
#
loop_
_entity_poly.entity_id
_entity_poly.type
_entity_poly.pdbx_seq_one_letter_code
_entity_poly.pdbx_strand_id
1 'polypeptide(L)'
;MGFDEHHDNWKRTYDREPSWKEIFLQTHLTKKCKEMLRNGDISIYDMKNLEFCTDESREAYGGYLEAMHDLHGSDFTEVPDDPGVWARVQARGRRIRVYGVGSSDLHYMVTGTSSSSSGCASSSIDYQRSQEEAQAMRTELEDIQARLENETKAREDLMARLEIERKAREDLQQHINEAVKRELQDFMKNWRSSN
;
A
#
# COMPACT_ATOMS: atom_id res chain seq x y z
N MET A 1 -27.86 -9.61 -2.73
CA MET A 1 -27.07 -9.83 -3.94
C MET A 1 -26.05 -8.72 -4.03
N GLY A 2 -24.75 -9.06 -3.96
CA GLY A 2 -23.65 -8.10 -4.02
C GLY A 2 -23.20 -7.80 -5.45
N PHE A 3 -22.28 -6.85 -5.64
CA PHE A 3 -21.74 -6.48 -6.96
C PHE A 3 -21.10 -7.69 -7.67
N ASP A 4 -20.27 -8.45 -6.95
CA ASP A 4 -19.57 -9.63 -7.47
C ASP A 4 -20.56 -10.73 -7.94
N GLU A 5 -21.68 -10.89 -7.21
CA GLU A 5 -22.73 -11.85 -7.57
C GLU A 5 -23.48 -11.42 -8.85
N HIS A 6 -23.68 -10.10 -9.04
CA HIS A 6 -24.22 -9.56 -10.28
C HIS A 6 -23.27 -9.75 -11.46
N HIS A 7 -21.97 -9.54 -11.24
CA HIS A 7 -20.91 -9.74 -12.22
C HIS A 7 -20.84 -11.19 -12.70
N ASP A 8 -20.81 -12.15 -11.77
CA ASP A 8 -20.79 -13.57 -12.10
C ASP A 8 -22.07 -14.02 -12.82
N ASN A 9 -23.23 -13.50 -12.40
CA ASN A 9 -24.48 -13.80 -13.08
C ASN A 9 -24.49 -13.25 -14.52
N TRP A 10 -23.89 -12.07 -14.74
CA TRP A 10 -23.75 -11.51 -16.08
C TRP A 10 -22.90 -12.40 -16.98
N LYS A 11 -21.72 -12.82 -16.51
CA LYS A 11 -20.85 -13.74 -17.24
C LYS A 11 -21.57 -15.01 -17.67
N ARG A 12 -22.34 -15.62 -16.76
CA ARG A 12 -23.13 -16.82 -17.06
C ARG A 12 -24.25 -16.57 -18.08
N THR A 13 -24.80 -15.36 -18.12
CA THR A 13 -25.95 -15.02 -18.97
C THR A 13 -25.54 -14.59 -20.38
N TYR A 14 -24.47 -13.81 -20.50
CA TYR A 14 -24.08 -13.15 -21.75
C TYR A 14 -22.75 -13.62 -22.32
N ASP A 15 -22.06 -14.55 -21.64
CA ASP A 15 -20.76 -15.11 -22.05
C ASP A 15 -19.70 -14.04 -22.35
N ARG A 16 -19.76 -12.91 -21.64
CA ARG A 16 -18.81 -11.80 -21.72
C ARG A 16 -18.65 -11.09 -20.39
N GLU A 17 -17.56 -10.35 -20.26
CA GLU A 17 -17.36 -9.41 -19.15
C GLU A 17 -18.40 -8.28 -19.24
N PRO A 18 -19.09 -7.97 -18.13
CA PRO A 18 -19.89 -6.75 -18.04
C PRO A 18 -18.98 -5.53 -17.94
N SER A 19 -19.44 -4.42 -18.52
CA SER A 19 -18.94 -3.10 -18.14
C SER A 19 -19.46 -2.73 -16.74
N TRP A 20 -18.74 -1.86 -16.05
CA TRP A 20 -19.19 -1.30 -14.77
C TRP A 20 -20.53 -0.55 -14.93
N LYS A 21 -20.72 0.19 -16.04
CA LYS A 21 -21.99 0.87 -16.36
C LYS A 21 -23.16 -0.14 -16.34
N GLU A 22 -22.97 -1.30 -16.96
CA GLU A 22 -24.00 -2.34 -17.04
C GLU A 22 -24.37 -2.91 -15.67
N ILE A 23 -23.38 -3.20 -14.81
CA ILE A 23 -23.63 -3.69 -13.46
C ILE A 23 -24.31 -2.61 -12.59
N PHE A 24 -23.89 -1.36 -12.71
CA PHE A 24 -24.53 -0.25 -12.00
C PHE A 24 -26.02 -0.13 -12.37
N LEU A 25 -26.33 -0.18 -13.66
CA LEU A 25 -27.72 -0.12 -14.13
C LEU A 25 -28.54 -1.36 -13.70
N GLN A 26 -27.94 -2.55 -13.71
CA GLN A 26 -28.62 -3.77 -13.25
C GLN A 26 -29.02 -3.70 -11.77
N THR A 27 -28.24 -3.00 -10.95
CA THR A 27 -28.48 -2.86 -9.50
C THR A 27 -29.40 -1.70 -9.17
N HIS A 28 -29.33 -0.59 -9.90
CA HIS A 28 -30.00 0.67 -9.53
C HIS A 28 -31.22 1.05 -10.36
N LEU A 29 -31.51 0.37 -11.48
CA LEU A 29 -32.73 0.63 -12.26
C LEU A 29 -33.97 -0.08 -11.69
N THR A 30 -35.15 0.40 -12.08
CA THR A 30 -36.41 -0.32 -11.80
C THR A 30 -36.45 -1.64 -12.55
N LYS A 31 -37.24 -2.60 -12.06
CA LYS A 31 -37.38 -3.92 -12.71
C LYS A 31 -37.81 -3.79 -14.18
N LYS A 32 -38.78 -2.90 -14.45
CA LYS A 32 -39.28 -2.60 -15.79
C LYS A 32 -38.17 -2.05 -16.70
N CYS A 33 -37.40 -1.08 -16.21
CA CYS A 33 -36.33 -0.46 -17.00
C CYS A 33 -35.20 -1.47 -17.34
N LYS A 34 -34.86 -2.38 -16.42
CA LYS A 34 -33.92 -3.50 -16.71
C LYS A 34 -34.44 -4.43 -17.79
N GLU A 35 -35.75 -4.72 -17.82
CA GLU A 35 -36.36 -5.54 -18.87
C GLU A 35 -36.25 -4.85 -20.23
N MET A 36 -36.56 -3.55 -20.29
CA MET A 36 -36.43 -2.75 -21.52
C MET A 36 -34.98 -2.68 -22.03
N LEU A 37 -33.99 -2.51 -21.13
CA LEU A 37 -32.57 -2.57 -21.51
C LEU A 37 -32.18 -3.94 -22.08
N ARG A 38 -32.63 -5.04 -21.47
CA ARG A 38 -32.33 -6.39 -21.95
C ARG A 38 -32.94 -6.67 -23.33
N ASN A 39 -34.11 -6.11 -23.61
CA ASN A 39 -34.77 -6.24 -24.89
C ASN A 39 -34.17 -5.32 -25.97
N GLY A 40 -33.32 -4.37 -25.59
CA GLY A 40 -32.78 -3.34 -26.49
C GLY A 40 -33.77 -2.21 -26.80
N ASP A 41 -34.86 -2.08 -26.03
CA ASP A 41 -35.88 -1.04 -26.22
C ASP A 41 -35.37 0.36 -25.85
N ILE A 42 -34.38 0.42 -24.95
CA ILE A 42 -33.72 1.64 -24.49
C ILE A 42 -32.21 1.43 -24.43
N SER A 43 -31.45 2.52 -24.50
CA SER A 43 -29.99 2.51 -24.45
C SER A 43 -29.49 2.90 -23.05
N ILE A 44 -28.33 2.37 -22.66
CA ILE A 44 -27.63 2.79 -21.43
C ILE A 44 -27.23 4.27 -21.45
N TYR A 45 -27.18 4.90 -22.62
CA TYR A 45 -26.87 6.33 -22.77
C TYR A 45 -28.13 7.22 -22.78
N ASP A 46 -29.32 6.61 -22.80
CA ASP A 46 -30.59 7.34 -22.87
C ASP A 46 -31.10 7.71 -21.47
N MET A 47 -30.43 8.69 -20.87
CA MET A 47 -30.73 9.14 -19.50
C MET A 47 -32.19 9.53 -19.27
N LYS A 48 -32.92 9.93 -20.33
CA LYS A 48 -34.34 10.32 -20.22
C LYS A 48 -35.26 9.13 -20.02
N ASN A 49 -34.92 7.99 -20.63
CA ASN A 49 -35.71 6.76 -20.57
C ASN A 49 -35.24 5.80 -19.46
N LEU A 50 -34.10 6.09 -18.82
CA LEU A 50 -33.62 5.34 -17.66
C LEU A 50 -34.37 5.73 -16.38
N GLU A 51 -35.06 4.75 -15.80
CA GLU A 51 -35.80 4.89 -14.55
C GLU A 51 -35.04 4.21 -13.41
N PHE A 52 -34.56 5.02 -12.46
CA PHE A 52 -33.77 4.59 -11.32
C PHE A 52 -34.64 4.35 -10.09
N CYS A 53 -34.19 3.45 -9.21
CA CYS A 53 -34.82 3.18 -7.91
C CYS A 53 -34.69 4.35 -6.92
N THR A 54 -33.68 5.21 -7.10
CA THR A 54 -33.41 6.37 -6.23
C THR A 54 -32.93 7.56 -7.04
N ASP A 55 -33.24 8.78 -6.59
CA ASP A 55 -32.71 10.00 -7.22
C ASP A 55 -31.18 10.08 -7.11
N GLU A 56 -30.60 9.58 -6.02
CA GLU A 56 -29.15 9.55 -5.84
C GLU A 56 -28.42 8.71 -6.91
N SER A 57 -29.00 7.57 -7.31
CA SER A 57 -28.43 6.75 -8.38
C SER A 57 -28.61 7.36 -9.76
N ARG A 58 -29.73 8.06 -9.98
CA ARG A 58 -29.95 8.87 -11.17
C ARG A 58 -28.91 9.98 -11.29
N GLU A 59 -28.71 10.75 -10.23
CA GLU A 59 -27.73 11.85 -10.21
C GLU A 59 -26.30 11.36 -10.43
N ALA A 60 -25.91 10.25 -9.77
CA ALA A 60 -24.58 9.67 -9.94
C ALA A 60 -24.31 9.24 -11.38
N TYR A 61 -25.26 8.53 -12.01
CA TYR A 61 -25.12 8.08 -13.39
C TYR A 61 -25.20 9.21 -14.40
N GLY A 62 -26.11 10.16 -14.20
CA GLY A 62 -26.24 11.35 -15.05
C GLY A 62 -24.96 12.19 -15.04
N GLY A 63 -24.42 12.48 -13.86
CA GLY A 63 -23.17 13.25 -13.75
C GLY A 63 -21.97 12.54 -14.36
N TYR A 64 -21.96 11.20 -14.37
CA TYR A 64 -20.95 10.44 -15.09
C TYR A 64 -21.08 10.55 -16.60
N LEU A 65 -22.29 10.41 -17.15
CA LEU A 65 -22.50 10.57 -18.59
C LEU A 65 -22.14 11.98 -19.06
N GLU A 66 -22.48 13.01 -18.29
CA GLU A 66 -22.07 14.40 -18.57
C GLU A 66 -20.54 14.55 -18.54
N ALA A 67 -19.86 13.99 -17.54
CA ALA A 67 -18.40 14.09 -17.46
C ALA A 67 -17.69 13.28 -18.57
N MET A 68 -18.26 12.15 -19.00
CA MET A 68 -17.77 11.40 -20.16
C MET A 68 -17.98 12.19 -21.46
N HIS A 69 -19.12 12.87 -21.59
CA HIS A 69 -19.41 13.76 -22.72
C HIS A 69 -18.42 14.94 -22.78
N ASP A 70 -18.11 15.56 -21.64
CA ASP A 70 -17.14 16.65 -21.55
C ASP A 70 -15.72 16.19 -21.93
N LEU A 71 -15.33 14.96 -21.57
CA LEU A 71 -13.97 14.44 -21.77
C LEU A 71 -13.75 13.88 -23.17
N HIS A 72 -14.75 13.18 -23.73
CA HIS A 72 -14.64 12.42 -24.97
C HIS A 72 -15.47 12.98 -26.12
N GLY A 73 -16.31 13.98 -25.88
CA GLY A 73 -17.24 14.54 -26.86
C GLY A 73 -18.57 13.78 -26.94
N SER A 74 -19.38 14.12 -27.95
CA SER A 74 -20.77 13.64 -28.07
C SER A 74 -20.94 12.15 -28.38
N ASP A 75 -19.92 11.49 -28.93
CA ASP A 75 -19.95 10.06 -29.21
C ASP A 75 -18.88 9.34 -28.39
N PHE A 76 -19.29 8.85 -27.22
CA PHE A 76 -18.46 8.03 -26.33
C PHE A 76 -19.04 6.62 -26.15
N THR A 77 -19.87 6.18 -27.10
CA THR A 77 -20.54 4.88 -27.03
C THR A 77 -19.55 3.71 -27.15
N GLU A 78 -18.45 3.91 -27.88
CA GLU A 78 -17.35 2.96 -28.01
C GLU A 78 -16.23 3.18 -26.98
N VAL A 79 -16.34 4.22 -26.15
CA VAL A 79 -15.32 4.53 -25.14
C VAL A 79 -15.49 3.61 -23.94
N PRO A 80 -14.43 2.91 -23.50
CA PRO A 80 -14.47 2.08 -22.30
C PRO A 80 -14.91 2.86 -21.06
N ASP A 81 -15.30 2.13 -20.02
CA ASP A 81 -15.55 2.74 -18.72
C ASP A 81 -14.29 3.41 -18.19
N ASP A 82 -14.41 4.68 -17.77
CA ASP A 82 -13.37 5.41 -17.04
C ASP A 82 -13.76 5.52 -15.54
N PRO A 83 -13.21 4.64 -14.68
CA PRO A 83 -13.43 4.72 -13.23
C PRO A 83 -12.88 5.99 -12.58
N GLY A 84 -11.90 6.64 -13.22
CA GLY A 84 -11.36 7.92 -12.79
C GLY A 84 -12.38 9.05 -12.98
N VAL A 85 -13.11 9.06 -14.09
CA VAL A 85 -14.25 9.97 -14.29
C VAL A 85 -15.32 9.72 -13.24
N TRP A 86 -15.68 8.45 -13.00
CA TRP A 86 -16.65 8.07 -11.97
C TRP A 86 -16.24 8.59 -10.59
N ALA A 87 -15.00 8.32 -10.16
CA ALA A 87 -14.48 8.80 -8.87
C ALA A 87 -14.48 10.33 -8.76
N ARG A 88 -14.11 11.06 -9.83
CA ARG A 88 -14.10 12.54 -9.84
C ARG A 88 -15.50 13.14 -9.68
N VAL A 89 -16.50 12.60 -10.37
CA VAL A 89 -17.90 13.05 -10.28
C VAL A 89 -18.41 12.91 -8.84
N GLN A 90 -18.01 11.82 -8.18
CA GLN A 90 -18.46 11.47 -6.83
C GLN A 90 -17.68 12.16 -5.71
N ALA A 91 -16.41 12.48 -5.92
CA ALA A 91 -15.54 13.16 -4.96
C ALA A 91 -15.90 14.64 -4.73
N ARG A 92 -16.89 15.18 -5.45
CA ARG A 92 -17.39 16.56 -5.26
C ARG A 92 -18.12 16.77 -3.92
N GLY A 93 -18.47 15.70 -3.21
CA GLY A 93 -18.91 15.74 -1.81
C GLY A 93 -17.87 15.13 -0.88
N ARG A 94 -17.83 15.52 0.40
CA ARG A 94 -16.93 15.00 1.46
C ARG A 94 -17.14 13.50 1.79
N ARG A 95 -17.47 12.68 0.81
CA ARG A 95 -17.72 11.25 0.96
C ARG A 95 -16.41 10.50 0.74
N ILE A 96 -15.99 9.77 1.76
CA ILE A 96 -14.83 8.86 1.72
C ILE A 96 -15.12 7.64 0.82
N ARG A 97 -16.40 7.38 0.49
CA ARG A 97 -16.84 6.22 -0.29
C ARG A 97 -17.55 6.67 -1.57
N VAL A 98 -17.24 6.00 -2.67
CA VAL A 98 -17.90 6.17 -3.97
C VAL A 98 -19.21 5.39 -3.98
N TYR A 99 -20.31 6.05 -4.37
CA TYR A 99 -21.66 5.50 -4.48
C TYR A 99 -21.76 4.46 -5.61
N GLY A 100 -22.54 3.40 -5.40
CA GLY A 100 -22.79 2.36 -6.39
C GLY A 100 -21.68 1.34 -6.59
N VAL A 101 -20.64 1.40 -5.76
CA VAL A 101 -19.42 0.58 -5.85
C VAL A 101 -19.52 -0.70 -4.99
N GLY A 102 -20.63 -0.90 -4.25
CA GLY A 102 -20.79 -2.05 -3.37
C GLY A 102 -19.72 -2.08 -2.27
N SER A 103 -19.41 -3.28 -1.75
CA SER A 103 -18.27 -3.52 -0.86
C SER A 103 -16.93 -3.63 -1.60
N SER A 104 -16.95 -3.56 -2.93
CA SER A 104 -15.80 -3.81 -3.81
C SER A 104 -15.09 -2.48 -4.06
N ASP A 105 -13.82 -2.34 -3.69
CA ASP A 105 -13.03 -1.11 -3.87
C ASP A 105 -13.08 -0.55 -5.31
N LEU A 106 -12.81 0.75 -5.50
CA LEU A 106 -12.62 1.38 -6.80
C LEU A 106 -11.58 0.63 -7.65
N HIS A 107 -10.60 0.00 -7.00
CA HIS A 107 -9.64 -0.87 -7.66
C HIS A 107 -10.29 -2.05 -8.39
N TYR A 108 -11.29 -2.71 -7.80
CA TYR A 108 -12.04 -3.78 -8.48
C TYR A 108 -12.69 -3.30 -9.77
N MET A 109 -13.25 -2.09 -9.75
CA MET A 109 -13.84 -1.49 -10.95
C MET A 109 -12.81 -1.21 -12.05
N VAL A 110 -11.57 -0.94 -11.69
CA VAL A 110 -10.48 -0.63 -12.63
C VAL A 110 -9.83 -1.91 -13.17
N THR A 111 -9.64 -2.91 -12.32
CA THR A 111 -8.77 -4.06 -12.63
C THR A 111 -9.51 -5.39 -12.75
N GLY A 112 -10.79 -5.45 -12.37
CA GLY A 112 -11.56 -6.70 -12.26
C GLY A 112 -11.03 -7.65 -11.18
N THR A 113 -10.03 -7.23 -10.40
CA THR A 113 -9.46 -7.97 -9.27
C THR A 113 -9.88 -7.31 -7.99
N SER A 114 -10.54 -8.05 -7.09
CA SER A 114 -10.99 -7.47 -5.83
C SER A 114 -9.75 -6.91 -5.14
N SER A 115 -9.71 -5.61 -4.84
CA SER A 115 -8.91 -5.25 -3.67
C SER A 115 -9.50 -6.07 -2.56
N SER A 116 -8.70 -6.87 -1.90
CA SER A 116 -9.06 -7.53 -0.66
C SER A 116 -9.50 -6.45 0.33
N SER A 117 -10.79 -6.10 0.27
CA SER A 117 -11.39 -5.02 1.01
C SER A 117 -11.60 -5.54 2.41
N SER A 118 -10.71 -5.08 3.28
CA SER A 118 -10.90 -5.00 4.71
C SER A 118 -12.30 -4.45 5.01
N GLY A 119 -13.23 -5.33 5.37
CA GLY A 119 -14.52 -4.92 5.91
C GLY A 119 -15.74 -5.62 5.31
N CYS A 120 -15.82 -6.94 5.45
CA CYS A 120 -17.04 -7.66 5.81
C CYS A 120 -16.68 -9.13 6.01
N ALA A 121 -16.60 -9.55 7.28
CA ALA A 121 -16.41 -10.93 7.75
C ALA A 121 -15.50 -11.80 6.85
N SER A 122 -14.20 -11.54 6.87
CA SER A 122 -13.21 -12.57 6.50
C SER A 122 -13.60 -13.85 7.22
N SER A 123 -13.70 -14.94 6.48
CA SER A 123 -13.82 -16.26 7.08
C SER A 123 -12.76 -16.37 8.18
N SER A 124 -13.10 -16.96 9.32
CA SER A 124 -12.21 -17.08 10.49
C SER A 124 -10.77 -17.51 10.13
N ILE A 125 -10.59 -18.16 8.98
CA ILE A 125 -9.33 -18.65 8.42
C ILE A 125 -8.42 -17.52 7.92
N ASP A 126 -8.96 -16.48 7.28
CA ASP A 126 -8.12 -15.41 6.70
C ASP A 126 -7.61 -14.44 7.79
N TYR A 127 -8.45 -14.19 8.81
CA TYR A 127 -8.02 -13.46 10.00
C TYR A 127 -6.97 -14.23 10.80
N GLN A 128 -7.16 -15.55 10.94
CA GLN A 128 -6.18 -16.44 11.57
C GLN A 128 -4.85 -16.42 10.82
N ARG A 129 -4.87 -16.55 9.48
CA ARG A 129 -3.65 -16.50 8.65
C ARG A 129 -2.94 -15.15 8.77
N SER A 130 -3.69 -14.05 8.72
CA SER A 130 -3.12 -12.71 8.88
C SER A 130 -2.50 -12.51 10.27
N GLN A 131 -3.10 -13.08 11.32
CA GLN A 131 -2.50 -13.08 12.66
C GLN A 131 -1.21 -13.90 12.73
N GLU A 132 -1.19 -15.07 12.10
CA GLU A 132 0.00 -15.95 12.05
C GLU A 132 1.15 -15.28 11.29
N GLU A 133 0.88 -14.65 10.14
CA GLU A 133 1.87 -13.87 9.40
C GLU A 133 2.39 -12.67 10.20
N ALA A 134 1.50 -11.97 10.90
CA ALA A 134 1.89 -10.86 11.76
C ALA A 134 2.73 -11.32 12.98
N GLN A 135 2.46 -12.51 13.52
CA GLN A 135 3.29 -13.09 14.58
C GLN A 135 4.66 -13.52 14.04
N ALA A 136 4.72 -14.15 12.87
CA ALA A 136 5.97 -14.54 12.24
C ALA A 136 6.87 -13.32 11.97
N MET A 137 6.31 -12.23 11.43
CA MET A 137 7.06 -10.99 11.22
C MET A 137 7.54 -10.36 12.54
N ARG A 138 6.74 -10.44 13.62
CA ARG A 138 7.18 -9.96 14.94
C ARG A 138 8.37 -10.75 15.48
N THR A 139 8.32 -12.08 15.38
CA THR A 139 9.44 -12.94 15.77
C THR A 139 10.70 -12.67 14.94
N GLU A 140 10.55 -12.46 13.63
CA GLU A 140 11.68 -12.14 12.77
C GLU A 140 12.33 -10.79 13.12
N LEU A 141 11.51 -9.78 13.44
CA LEU A 141 12.01 -8.49 13.93
C LEU A 141 12.75 -8.61 15.26
N GLU A 142 12.24 -9.43 16.19
CA GLU A 142 12.92 -9.71 17.46
C GLU A 142 14.28 -10.38 17.25
N ASP A 143 14.39 -11.36 16.34
CA ASP A 143 15.67 -12.01 16.00
C ASP A 143 16.66 -11.03 15.36
N ILE A 144 16.20 -10.21 14.41
CA ILE A 144 17.03 -9.18 13.77
C ILE A 144 17.53 -8.19 14.82
N GLN A 145 16.66 -7.76 15.73
CA GLN A 145 17.03 -6.83 16.78
C GLN A 145 18.07 -7.44 17.75
N ALA A 146 17.88 -8.70 18.16
CA ALA A 146 18.84 -9.41 19.00
C ALA A 146 20.20 -9.59 18.30
N ARG A 147 20.22 -9.88 16.99
CA ARG A 147 21.45 -9.93 16.20
C ARG A 147 22.16 -8.59 16.16
N LEU A 148 21.42 -7.50 15.95
CA LEU A 148 21.99 -6.17 15.90
C LEU A 148 22.60 -5.77 17.25
N GLU A 149 21.92 -6.06 18.36
CA GLU A 149 22.43 -5.82 19.72
C GLU A 149 23.71 -6.63 20.02
N ASN A 150 23.78 -7.88 19.54
CA ASN A 150 24.98 -8.69 19.68
C ASN A 150 26.15 -8.13 18.85
N GLU A 151 25.88 -7.67 17.63
CA GLU A 151 26.90 -7.08 16.75
C GLU A 151 27.42 -5.76 17.31
N THR A 152 26.54 -4.89 17.81
CA THR A 152 26.95 -3.62 18.45
C THR A 152 27.81 -3.89 19.67
N LYS A 153 27.41 -4.83 20.53
CA LYS A 153 28.19 -5.21 21.71
C LYS A 153 29.56 -5.79 21.34
N ALA A 154 29.63 -6.65 20.33
CA ALA A 154 30.89 -7.19 19.83
C ALA A 154 31.82 -6.09 19.30
N ARG A 155 31.26 -5.08 18.63
CA ARG A 155 32.00 -3.92 18.13
C ARG A 155 32.53 -3.05 19.27
N GLU A 156 31.72 -2.81 20.29
CA GLU A 156 32.14 -2.07 21.50
C GLU A 156 33.27 -2.79 22.24
N ASP A 157 33.15 -4.11 22.43
CA ASP A 157 34.20 -4.93 23.05
C ASP A 157 35.51 -4.88 22.25
N LEU A 158 35.43 -4.91 20.91
CA LEU A 158 36.60 -4.76 20.04
C LEU A 158 37.26 -3.40 20.23
N MET A 159 36.47 -2.31 20.24
CA MET A 159 36.99 -0.95 20.44
C MET A 159 37.64 -0.80 21.81
N ALA A 160 37.05 -1.35 22.86
CA ALA A 160 37.62 -1.33 24.20
C ALA A 160 38.98 -2.05 24.26
N ARG A 161 39.11 -3.20 23.59
CA ARG A 161 40.37 -3.94 23.50
C ARG A 161 41.46 -3.16 22.76
N LEU A 162 41.10 -2.54 21.64
CA LEU A 162 42.03 -1.71 20.87
C LEU A 162 42.52 -0.49 21.67
N GLU A 163 41.64 0.11 22.46
CA GLU A 163 42.01 1.24 23.32
C GLU A 163 42.95 0.83 24.46
N ILE A 164 42.71 -0.35 25.06
CA ILE A 164 43.64 -0.92 26.06
C ILE A 164 45.01 -1.19 25.43
N GLU A 165 45.05 -1.80 24.24
CA GLU A 165 46.30 -2.09 23.54
C GLU A 165 47.05 -0.80 23.17
N ARG A 166 46.32 0.22 22.69
CA ARG A 166 46.88 1.54 22.38
C ARG A 166 47.53 2.16 23.61
N LYS A 167 46.83 2.19 24.76
CA LYS A 167 47.39 2.71 26.01
C LYS A 167 48.61 1.93 26.47
N ALA A 168 48.57 0.60 26.41
CA ALA A 168 49.72 -0.23 26.78
C ALA A 168 50.96 0.06 25.92
N ARG A 169 50.78 0.31 24.62
CA ARG A 169 51.86 0.72 23.71
C ARG A 169 52.41 2.11 24.07
N GLU A 170 51.53 3.04 24.41
CA GLU A 170 51.92 4.40 24.83
C GLU A 170 52.70 4.39 26.13
N ASP A 171 52.23 3.64 27.13
CA ASP A 171 52.91 3.48 28.42
C ASP A 171 54.29 2.84 28.23
N LEU A 172 54.39 1.80 27.39
CA LEU A 172 55.66 1.16 27.07
C LEU A 172 56.62 2.14 26.37
N GLN A 173 56.12 2.92 25.43
CA GLN A 173 56.92 3.92 24.72
C GLN A 173 57.40 5.03 25.68
N GLN A 174 56.55 5.48 26.59
CA GLN A 174 56.92 6.44 27.62
C GLN A 174 58.00 5.86 28.55
N HIS A 175 57.83 4.63 29.01
CA HIS A 175 58.81 3.97 29.86
C HIS A 175 60.18 3.82 29.17
N ILE A 176 60.20 3.44 27.89
CA ILE A 176 61.43 3.37 27.09
C ILE A 176 62.06 4.76 26.95
N ASN A 177 61.27 5.78 26.63
CA ASN A 177 61.76 7.16 26.50
C ASN A 177 62.35 7.67 27.82
N GLU A 178 61.73 7.35 28.96
CA GLU A 178 62.25 7.69 30.29
C GLU A 178 63.53 6.93 30.64
N ALA A 179 63.60 5.64 30.32
CA ALA A 179 64.77 4.82 30.56
C ALA A 179 65.98 5.35 29.77
N VAL A 180 65.80 5.63 28.48
CA VAL A 180 66.83 6.24 27.63
C VAL A 180 67.27 7.60 28.17
N LYS A 181 66.31 8.43 28.63
CA LYS A 181 66.63 9.72 29.24
C LYS A 181 67.46 9.58 30.51
N ARG A 182 67.14 8.60 31.37
CA ARG A 182 67.91 8.30 32.60
C ARG A 182 69.33 7.83 32.26
N GLU A 183 69.48 6.87 31.35
CA GLU A 183 70.80 6.40 30.91
C GLU A 183 71.66 7.53 30.34
N LEU A 184 71.07 8.42 29.54
CA LEU A 184 71.78 9.58 28.99
C LEU A 184 72.23 10.55 30.09
N GLN A 185 71.39 10.77 31.10
CA GLN A 185 71.75 11.60 32.26
C GLN A 185 72.90 10.99 33.07
N ASP A 186 72.86 9.68 33.33
CA ASP A 186 73.92 8.98 34.06
C ASP A 186 75.24 8.98 33.27
N PHE A 187 75.17 8.74 31.96
CA PHE A 187 76.32 8.87 31.05
C PHE A 187 76.93 10.28 31.13
N MET A 188 76.11 11.32 31.00
CA MET A 188 76.56 12.71 31.06
C MET A 188 77.17 13.08 32.42
N LYS A 189 76.65 12.51 33.52
CA LYS A 189 77.17 12.73 34.87
C LYS A 189 78.54 12.06 35.04
N ASN A 190 78.70 10.80 34.65
CA ASN A 190 79.97 10.08 34.74
C ASN A 190 81.05 10.69 33.83
N TRP A 191 80.65 11.18 32.64
CA TRP A 191 81.55 11.91 31.74
C TRP A 191 82.10 13.19 32.37
N ARG A 192 81.23 13.99 33.01
CA ARG A 192 81.63 15.21 33.73
C ARG A 192 82.48 14.96 34.99
N SER A 193 82.43 13.76 35.55
CA SER A 193 83.25 13.39 36.72
C SER A 193 84.60 12.77 36.35
N SER A 194 84.83 12.43 35.07
CA SER A 194 86.08 11.82 34.56
C SER A 194 86.98 12.79 33.80
N ASN A 195 86.55 14.04 33.62
CA ASN A 195 87.29 15.19 33.08
C ASN A 195 87.41 16.27 34.15
#